data_AF-A0A6A4H8Q9-F1
#
_entry.id   AF-A0A6A4H8Q9-F1
#
_cell.length_a   1.000
_cell.length_b   1.000
_cell.length_c   1.000
_cell.angle_alpha   90.00
_cell.angle_beta   90.00
_cell.angle_gamma   90.00
#
_symmetry.space_group_name_H-M   'P 1'
#
loop_
_entity.id
_entity.type
_entity.pdbx_description
1 polymer ?
#
loop_
_entity_poly.entity_id
_entity_poly.type
_entity_poly.pdbx_seq_one_letter_code
_entity_poly.pdbx_strand_id
1 'polypeptide(L)'
;MGRLLYTYQVNGKSYGIVYLTEFKNTRWVPNTKWDGCEVREEDEDGKFLFAHYLVCGAHMIQSFTAKKPCIHYLNDTIDNDWFLRAGN
;
A
#
# COMPACT_ATOMS: atom_id res chain seq x y z
N MET A 1 -4.37 -0.26 0.67
CA MET A 1 -4.16 0.11 -0.75
C MET A 1 -4.66 1.54 -0.98
N GLY A 2 -3.94 2.38 -1.73
CA GLY A 2 -4.30 3.81 -1.90
C GLY A 2 -5.07 4.09 -3.20
N ARG A 3 -6.07 4.98 -3.16
CA ARG A 3 -6.81 5.47 -4.34
C ARG A 3 -6.87 7.00 -4.33
N LEU A 4 -6.50 7.65 -5.44
CA LEU A 4 -6.76 9.08 -5.64
C LEU A 4 -8.26 9.29 -5.77
N LEU A 5 -8.81 10.16 -4.93
CA LEU A 5 -10.24 10.43 -4.90
C LEU A 5 -10.60 11.75 -5.54
N TYR A 6 -9.86 12.81 -5.19
CA TYR A 6 -10.21 14.16 -5.59
C TYR A 6 -8.96 15.03 -5.71
N THR A 7 -9.00 15.99 -6.64
CA THR A 7 -8.00 17.02 -6.80
C THR A 7 -8.66 18.37 -6.57
N TYR A 8 -8.06 19.22 -5.73
CA TYR A 8 -8.61 20.53 -5.39
C TYR A 8 -7.54 21.62 -5.54
N GLN A 9 -7.99 22.84 -5.81
CA GLN A 9 -7.12 24.00 -6.02
C GLN A 9 -7.27 24.99 -4.87
N VAL A 10 -6.16 25.45 -4.28
CA VAL A 10 -6.13 26.56 -3.31
C VAL A 10 -4.99 27.50 -3.68
N ASN A 11 -5.31 28.78 -3.88
CA ASN A 11 -4.33 29.82 -4.24
C ASN A 11 -3.48 29.45 -5.47
N GLY A 12 -4.10 28.85 -6.49
CA GLY A 12 -3.41 28.41 -7.72
C GLY A 12 -2.54 27.16 -7.56
N LYS A 13 -2.53 26.51 -6.39
CA LYS A 13 -1.84 25.24 -6.16
C LYS A 13 -2.82 24.08 -6.17
N SER A 14 -2.41 23.01 -6.87
CA SER A 14 -3.15 21.76 -6.97
C SER A 14 -2.76 20.79 -5.87
N TYR A 15 -3.75 20.21 -5.20
CA TYR A 15 -3.56 19.20 -4.16
C TYR A 15 -4.39 17.98 -4.50
N GLY A 16 -3.76 16.81 -4.52
CA GLY A 16 -4.46 15.53 -4.57
C GLY A 16 -4.78 15.05 -3.16
N ILE A 17 -6.02 14.61 -2.94
CA ILE A 17 -6.42 13.88 -1.73
C ILE A 17 -6.60 12.42 -2.09
N VAL A 18 -5.91 11.56 -1.36
CA VAL A 18 -5.97 10.11 -1.50
C VAL A 18 -6.65 9.52 -0.28
N TYR A 19 -7.43 8.47 -0.50
CA TYR A 19 -7.88 7.58 0.57
C TYR A 19 -7.01 6.34 0.56
N LEU A 20 -6.57 5.93 1.74
CA LEU A 20 -5.70 4.78 1.93
C LEU A 20 -6.10 4.01 3.18
N THR A 21 -5.88 2.71 3.11
CA THR A 21 -5.92 1.78 4.24
C THR A 21 -4.48 1.42 4.62
N GLU A 22 -4.25 1.22 5.92
CA GLU A 22 -2.94 0.89 6.46
C GLU A 22 -2.74 -0.63 6.53
N PHE A 23 -1.48 -1.07 6.53
CA PHE A 23 -1.13 -2.46 6.75
C PHE A 23 -0.52 -2.63 8.14
N LYS A 24 -1.05 -3.57 8.92
CA LYS A 24 -0.59 -3.93 10.26
C LYS A 24 0.07 -5.29 10.25
N ASN A 25 0.95 -5.55 11.22
CA ASN A 25 1.54 -6.87 11.39
C ASN A 25 0.44 -7.87 11.77
N THR A 26 0.44 -9.04 11.12
CA THR A 26 -0.46 -10.13 11.47
C THR A 26 0.30 -11.24 12.18
N ARG A 27 -0.43 -12.03 13.00
CA ARG A 27 0.07 -13.29 13.57
C ARG A 27 -0.31 -14.49 12.70
N TRP A 28 -1.12 -14.28 11.66
CA TRP A 28 -1.48 -15.33 10.72
C TRP A 28 -0.25 -15.76 9.95
N VAL A 29 -0.04 -17.07 9.80
CA VAL A 29 1.09 -17.63 9.05
C VAL A 29 0.52 -18.42 7.87
N PRO A 30 0.94 -18.13 6.63
CA PRO A 30 0.48 -18.88 5.48
C PRO A 30 0.98 -20.33 5.55
N ASN A 31 0.11 -21.28 5.23
CA ASN A 31 0.50 -22.68 5.07
C ASN A 31 1.17 -22.88 3.70
N THR A 32 2.38 -22.33 3.54
CA THR A 32 3.19 -22.37 2.33
C THR A 32 4.61 -22.83 2.65
N LYS A 33 5.33 -23.30 1.64
CA LYS A 33 6.77 -23.66 1.74
C LYS A 33 7.69 -22.44 1.71
N TRP A 34 7.15 -21.24 1.48
CA TRP A 34 7.92 -20.01 1.42
C TRP A 34 8.28 -19.53 2.82
N ASP A 35 9.52 -19.80 3.22
CA ASP A 35 10.09 -19.29 4.46
C ASP A 35 10.38 -17.78 4.35
N GLY A 36 10.24 -17.04 5.45
CA GLY A 36 10.48 -15.60 5.50
C GLY A 36 9.42 -14.72 4.81
N CYS A 37 8.27 -15.26 4.43
CA CYS A 37 7.20 -14.49 3.80
C CYS A 37 6.58 -13.46 4.78
N GLU A 38 6.73 -12.17 4.49
CA GLU A 38 6.06 -11.11 5.24
C GLU A 38 4.58 -11.01 4.85
N VAL A 39 3.72 -11.23 5.83
CA VAL A 39 2.27 -11.08 5.72
C VAL A 39 1.80 -9.92 6.57
N ARG A 40 0.85 -9.15 6.03
CA ARG A 40 0.25 -8.01 6.70
C ARG A 40 -1.26 -8.07 6.58
N GLU A 41 -1.93 -7.51 7.57
CA GLU A 41 -3.38 -7.34 7.59
C GLU A 41 -3.71 -5.93 7.15
N GLU A 42 -4.64 -5.78 6.21
CA GLU A 42 -5.15 -4.45 5.85
C GLU A 42 -6.19 -3.98 6.86
N ASP A 43 -5.98 -2.79 7.39
CA ASP A 43 -6.91 -2.11 8.28
C ASP A 43 -8.15 -1.67 7.50
N GLU A 44 -9.34 -1.90 8.07
CA GLU A 44 -10.60 -1.50 7.43
C GLU A 44 -10.85 0.01 7.62
N ASP A 45 -10.24 0.62 8.63
CA ASP A 45 -10.30 2.05 8.93
C ASP A 45 -9.35 2.84 8.01
N GLY A 46 -9.86 3.31 6.88
CA GLY A 46 -9.06 4.13 5.97
C GLY A 46 -8.92 5.59 6.42
N LYS A 47 -7.87 6.24 5.90
CA LYS A 47 -7.48 7.61 6.21
C LYS A 47 -7.38 8.43 4.93
N PHE A 48 -7.58 9.73 5.06
CA PHE A 48 -7.36 10.69 3.98
C PHE A 48 -6.02 11.39 4.19
N LEU A 49 -5.18 11.40 3.17
CA LEU A 49 -3.91 12.13 3.18
C LEU A 49 -3.78 12.96 1.89
N PHE A 50 -2.90 13.95 1.92
CA PHE A 50 -2.47 14.60 0.69
C PHE A 50 -1.48 13.70 -0.05
N ALA A 51 -1.66 13.59 -1.37
CA ALA A 51 -0.86 12.73 -2.23
C ALA A 51 0.64 13.04 -2.16
N HIS A 52 1.02 14.29 -1.90
CA HIS A 52 2.43 14.70 -1.80
C HIS A 52 3.15 14.18 -0.55
N TYR A 53 2.43 13.64 0.43
CA TYR A 53 3.00 12.96 1.59
C TYR A 53 3.24 11.47 1.35
N LEU A 54 2.81 10.93 0.20
CA LEU A 54 2.98 9.52 -0.11
C LEU A 54 4.28 9.26 -0.84
N VAL A 55 5.02 8.27 -0.35
CA VAL A 55 6.09 7.60 -1.10
C VAL A 55 5.53 6.28 -1.61
N CYS A 56 5.33 6.16 -2.92
CA CYS A 56 4.84 4.92 -3.53
C CYS A 56 6.01 3.93 -3.62
N GLY A 57 5.94 2.79 -2.92
CA GLY A 57 7.09 1.90 -2.91
C GLY A 57 6.96 0.48 -2.38
N ALA A 58 5.77 -0.08 -2.36
CA ALA A 58 5.62 -1.51 -2.10
C ALA A 58 4.35 -1.99 -2.77
N HIS A 59 4.42 -3.16 -3.39
CA HIS A 59 3.24 -3.83 -3.90
C HIS A 59 2.80 -4.88 -2.89
N MET A 60 1.52 -4.83 -2.50
CA MET A 60 0.91 -5.78 -1.59
C MET A 60 -0.07 -6.64 -2.40
N ILE A 61 0.09 -7.95 -2.37
CA ILE A 61 -0.77 -8.88 -3.11
C ILE A 61 -1.74 -9.52 -2.12
N GLN A 62 -3.04 -9.36 -2.35
CA GLN A 62 -4.06 -9.98 -1.50
C GLN A 62 -3.93 -11.51 -1.52
N SER A 63 -4.02 -12.13 -0.34
CA SER A 63 -4.04 -13.57 -0.20
C SER A 63 -5.36 -14.15 -0.67
N PHE A 64 -5.31 -15.06 -1.65
CA PHE A 64 -6.48 -15.75 -2.19
C PHE A 64 -7.16 -16.70 -1.19
N THR A 65 -6.47 -17.10 -0.12
CA THR A 65 -6.95 -18.10 0.84
C THR A 65 -7.49 -17.48 2.14
N ALA A 66 -7.24 -16.19 2.39
CA ALA A 66 -7.70 -15.51 3.58
C ALA A 66 -9.19 -15.13 3.43
N LYS A 67 -10.04 -15.65 4.33
CA LYS A 67 -11.48 -15.33 4.33
C LYS A 67 -11.77 -13.97 4.99
N LYS A 68 -11.19 -13.74 6.17
CA LYS A 68 -11.08 -12.47 6.91
C LYS A 68 -10.01 -12.65 8.02
N PRO A 69 -9.29 -11.60 8.43
CA PRO A 69 -9.24 -10.25 7.83
C PRO A 69 -8.53 -10.24 6.47
N CYS A 70 -8.50 -9.11 5.76
CA CYS A 70 -7.92 -9.02 4.41
C CYS A 70 -6.38 -9.11 4.49
N ILE A 71 -5.84 -10.32 4.35
CA ILE A 71 -4.39 -10.58 4.43
C ILE A 71 -3.72 -10.31 3.09
N HIS A 72 -2.55 -9.69 3.15
CA HIS A 72 -1.72 -9.37 2.00
C HIS A 72 -0.29 -9.89 2.20
N TYR A 73 0.31 -10.36 1.12
CA TYR A 73 1.73 -10.68 1.02
C TYR A 73 2.48 -9.44 0.53
N LEU A 74 3.63 -9.15 1.15
CA LEU A 74 4.58 -8.19 0.58
C LEU A 74 5.19 -8.81 -0.68
N ASN A 75 5.01 -8.13 -1.81
CA ASN A 75 5.63 -8.53 -3.06
C ASN A 75 6.98 -7.85 -3.22
N ASP A 76 8.04 -8.54 -2.80
CA ASP A 76 9.43 -8.08 -2.88
C ASP A 76 10.06 -8.33 -4.27
N THR A 77 9.26 -8.50 -5.32
CA THR A 77 9.77 -8.65 -6.71
C THR A 77 10.28 -7.33 -7.28
N ILE A 78 10.77 -6.43 -6.45
CA ILE A 78 11.27 -5.12 -6.87
C ILE A 78 12.65 -5.32 -7.46
N ASP A 79 12.72 -5.31 -8.80
CA ASP A 79 13.90 -4.76 -9.47
C ASP A 79 14.06 -3.30 -9.01
N ASN A 80 15.30 -2.91 -8.68
CA ASN A 80 15.67 -1.58 -8.16
C ASN A 80 15.22 -0.38 -9.03
N ASP A 81 14.65 -0.65 -10.20
CA ASP A 81 14.30 0.29 -11.25
C ASP A 81 12.93 0.95 -11.04
N TRP A 82 12.11 0.46 -10.11
CA TRP A 82 10.84 1.11 -9.73
C TRP A 82 11.03 2.35 -8.84
N PHE A 83 12.24 2.56 -8.32
CA PHE A 83 12.60 3.69 -7.47
C PHE A 83 13.62 4.63 -8.08
N LEU A 84 13.56 4.92 -9.38
CA LEU A 84 14.30 6.07 -9.92
C LEU A 84 13.53 6.73 -11.06
N ARG A 85 12.72 7.73 -10.67
CA ARG A 85 12.83 9.05 -11.29
C ARG A 85 12.91 10.10 -10.19
N ALA A 86 14.10 10.21 -9.60
CA ALA A 86 14.56 11.47 -9.04
C ALA A 86 15.32 12.21 -10.16
N GLY A 87 14.74 13.29 -10.69
CA GLY A 87 15.29 14.16 -11.76
C GLY A 87 14.73 13.84 -13.15
N ASN A 88 14.17 14.77 -13.95
CA ASN A 88 14.11 16.23 -13.92
C ASN A 88 12.68 16.72 -14.22
#